data_AF-A0A3D2SCM7-F1
#
_entry.id   AF-A0A3D2SCM7-F1
#
_cell.length_a   1.000
_cell.length_b   1.000
_cell.length_c   1.000
_cell.angle_alpha   90.00
_cell.angle_beta   90.00
_cell.angle_gamma   90.00
#
_symmetry.space_group_name_H-M   'P 1'
#
loop_
_entity.id
_entity.type
_entity.pdbx_description
1 polymer ?
#
loop_
_entity_poly.entity_id
_entity_poly.type
_entity_poly.pdbx_seq_one_letter_code
_entity_poly.pdbx_strand_id
1 'polypeptide(L)'
;MSPQTERMYAHFSLAYPIFFPLIWWLHIRAKEQAYRFSSLLWLALSMTAFAFLHLYYLLIALAFSLALLLIQTIRKEITWRKAGQVLMAAVLPFILLLLYTHLTDTITDRPERPYGFFFYKASFQSVFIPPYGPLSKLWHEQLHWGRTNMEGYAWVGHFGLLMLAGILTWAVLKYISKKTVFTLFPSTFLSYSYAALLLLAFSMALPFSLGMEGLLDVIPFLQQFRSPGRFSWAFYYVFMVGCTIALWHFKEKTAFKNGRWIVAVVVALLAYESLGYWTHTGKNIRANAGANSFLQADEQSPVVDMLTHAGYTTEDFQAILFLPFYHMGSEKLYIDKGAGHMYRSMSDAYATGLPMLNTMMSRTSICQSLEVSALAGHPLIAKYLPAAMDARPLLLVTAEAMLNIPENYLAQQGQLLGQKDGYSYYRLDTAAFHDTQAALLADFHALRDSVYRHWDGHYAREELHLMAHLLDRDIDFQAELSDTADLTSYGLYREGGIEQLIEITIPPLDSSFWMEVSFWSYTFNATTAYPPVKIEWLKADGTVFKREDLSSKASADIIGRWVRASGYYEVIPDCRAIRVTLLEHPQTLINNLLLRDTREHVFYGAENDVLWFNGYPIPQH
;
A
#
# COMPACT_ATOMS: atom_id res chain seq x y z
N MET A 1 -1.28 -24.09 -11.82
CA MET A 1 -0.97 -23.88 -10.38
C MET A 1 0.33 -23.09 -10.16
N SER A 2 0.89 -22.43 -11.16
CA SER A 2 2.04 -21.53 -10.96
C SER A 2 1.61 -20.34 -10.10
N PRO A 3 2.38 -19.90 -9.08
CA PRO A 3 1.92 -18.83 -8.19
C PRO A 3 1.75 -17.48 -8.91
N GLN A 4 2.45 -17.27 -10.03
CA GLN A 4 2.23 -16.13 -10.93
C GLN A 4 0.87 -16.14 -11.65
N THR A 5 0.17 -17.27 -11.84
CA THR A 5 -1.12 -17.25 -12.58
C THR A 5 -2.24 -16.58 -11.78
N GLU A 6 -2.20 -16.64 -10.44
CA GLU A 6 -3.14 -15.88 -9.60
C GLU A 6 -2.94 -14.36 -9.71
N ARG A 7 -1.82 -13.90 -10.28
CA ARG A 7 -1.54 -12.47 -10.41
C ARG A 7 -2.24 -11.83 -11.61
N MET A 8 -2.80 -12.62 -12.52
CA MET A 8 -3.45 -12.14 -13.74
C MET A 8 -4.60 -11.14 -13.49
N TYR A 9 -5.32 -11.24 -12.37
CA TYR A 9 -6.50 -10.40 -12.10
C TYR A 9 -6.24 -9.18 -11.21
N ALA A 10 -5.03 -9.02 -10.64
CA ALA A 10 -4.72 -7.95 -9.68
C ALA A 10 -3.30 -7.36 -9.78
N HIS A 11 -2.33 -8.14 -10.27
CA HIS A 11 -0.92 -7.77 -10.39
C HIS A 11 -0.39 -8.25 -11.74
N PHE A 12 -0.98 -7.77 -12.84
CA PHE A 12 -0.72 -8.33 -14.19
C PHE A 12 0.77 -8.31 -14.59
N SER A 13 1.51 -7.27 -14.19
CA SER A 13 2.98 -7.17 -14.37
C SER A 13 3.79 -8.27 -13.66
N LEU A 14 3.19 -9.00 -12.71
CA LEU A 14 3.76 -10.17 -12.04
C LEU A 14 3.25 -11.51 -12.59
N ALA A 15 2.41 -11.50 -13.62
CA ALA A 15 1.74 -12.68 -14.17
C ALA A 15 2.53 -13.41 -15.28
N TYR A 16 3.87 -13.42 -15.21
CA TYR A 16 4.75 -14.12 -16.16
C TYR A 16 5.37 -15.40 -15.56
N PRO A 17 4.71 -16.59 -15.67
CA PRO A 17 5.27 -17.87 -15.22
C PRO A 17 6.62 -18.26 -15.83
N ILE A 18 6.97 -17.73 -17.01
CA ILE A 18 8.23 -18.04 -17.70
C ILE A 18 9.47 -17.46 -17.01
N PHE A 19 9.31 -16.40 -16.22
CA PHE A 19 10.40 -15.67 -15.56
C PHE A 19 11.40 -16.59 -14.84
N PHE A 20 10.95 -17.29 -13.80
CA PHE A 20 11.86 -18.06 -12.95
C PHE A 20 12.45 -19.28 -13.66
N PRO A 21 11.66 -20.10 -14.41
CA PRO A 21 12.20 -21.16 -15.26
C PRO A 21 13.30 -20.69 -16.23
N LEU A 22 13.14 -19.52 -16.86
CA LEU A 22 14.14 -18.97 -17.78
C LEU A 22 15.43 -18.55 -17.04
N ILE A 23 15.31 -17.80 -15.95
CA ILE A 23 16.49 -17.40 -15.14
C ILE A 23 17.23 -18.63 -14.61
N TRP A 24 16.52 -19.64 -14.10
CA TRP A 24 17.13 -20.86 -13.61
C TRP A 24 17.78 -21.68 -14.74
N TRP A 25 17.14 -21.79 -15.91
CA TRP A 25 17.71 -22.42 -17.09
C TRP A 25 18.97 -21.70 -17.58
N LEU A 26 19.01 -20.35 -17.55
CA LEU A 26 20.21 -19.58 -17.90
C LEU A 26 21.38 -19.86 -16.95
N HIS A 27 21.13 -20.07 -15.65
CA HIS A 27 22.15 -20.55 -14.71
C HIS A 27 22.67 -21.95 -15.06
N ILE A 28 21.78 -22.88 -15.43
CA ILE A 28 22.16 -24.22 -15.90
C ILE A 28 23.02 -24.11 -17.17
N ARG A 29 22.58 -23.32 -18.16
CA ARG A 29 23.32 -23.08 -19.41
C ARG A 29 24.66 -22.42 -19.19
N ALA A 30 24.76 -21.45 -18.28
CA ALA A 30 26.03 -20.84 -17.91
C ALA A 30 27.00 -21.90 -17.35
N LYS A 31 26.54 -22.76 -16.43
CA LYS A 31 27.36 -23.85 -15.88
C LYS A 31 27.78 -24.87 -16.94
N GLU A 32 26.87 -25.32 -17.81
CA GLU A 32 27.15 -26.20 -18.95
C GLU A 32 28.21 -25.62 -19.89
N GLN A 33 28.10 -24.33 -20.20
CA GLN A 33 29.04 -23.61 -21.06
C GLN A 33 30.29 -23.10 -20.31
N ALA A 34 30.58 -23.63 -19.12
CA ALA A 34 31.73 -23.26 -18.30
C ALA A 34 31.85 -21.76 -17.99
N TYR A 35 30.71 -21.06 -17.92
CA TYR A 35 30.52 -19.62 -17.67
C TYR A 35 31.10 -18.70 -18.75
N ARG A 36 30.92 -19.09 -20.03
CA ARG A 36 31.19 -18.22 -21.20
C ARG A 36 30.46 -16.88 -21.07
N PHE A 37 31.13 -15.81 -21.53
CA PHE A 37 30.57 -14.44 -21.50
C PHE A 37 29.17 -14.35 -22.14
N SER A 38 28.92 -15.05 -23.24
CA SER A 38 27.61 -15.03 -23.92
C SER A 38 26.45 -15.55 -23.06
N SER A 39 26.63 -16.61 -22.28
CA SER A 39 25.56 -17.13 -21.41
C SER A 39 25.35 -16.27 -20.17
N LEU A 40 26.41 -15.63 -19.66
CA LEU A 40 26.32 -14.64 -18.59
C LEU A 40 25.67 -13.32 -19.07
N LEU A 41 25.94 -12.91 -20.30
CA LEU A 41 25.28 -11.77 -20.95
C LEU A 41 23.78 -12.04 -21.12
N TRP A 42 23.37 -13.23 -21.58
CA TRP A 42 21.95 -13.59 -21.67
C TRP A 42 21.26 -13.65 -20.30
N LEU A 43 21.95 -14.09 -19.24
CA LEU A 43 21.45 -14.01 -17.87
C LEU A 43 21.22 -12.56 -17.45
N ALA A 44 22.22 -11.69 -17.62
CA ALA A 44 22.14 -10.27 -17.26
C ALA A 44 21.03 -9.55 -18.05
N LEU A 45 21.00 -9.70 -19.38
CA LEU A 45 19.96 -9.10 -20.24
C LEU A 45 18.55 -9.58 -19.87
N SER A 46 18.37 -10.85 -19.54
CA SER A 46 17.08 -11.37 -19.09
C SER A 46 16.66 -10.78 -17.75
N MET A 47 17.60 -10.68 -16.79
CA MET A 47 17.35 -10.04 -15.50
C MET A 47 16.99 -8.55 -15.66
N THR A 48 17.68 -7.81 -16.53
CA THR A 48 17.36 -6.42 -16.86
C THR A 48 15.98 -6.29 -17.52
N ALA A 49 15.66 -7.12 -18.52
CA ALA A 49 14.37 -7.07 -19.20
C ALA A 49 13.20 -7.32 -18.22
N PHE A 50 13.33 -8.30 -17.33
CA PHE A 50 12.33 -8.52 -16.28
C PHE A 50 12.32 -7.43 -15.19
N ALA A 51 13.44 -6.73 -14.96
CA ALA A 51 13.47 -5.58 -14.05
C ALA A 51 12.54 -4.45 -14.50
N PHE A 52 12.56 -4.14 -15.80
CA PHE A 52 11.68 -3.14 -16.42
C PHE A 52 10.21 -3.59 -16.54
N LEU A 53 9.92 -4.90 -16.46
CA LEU A 53 8.54 -5.38 -16.28
C LEU A 53 8.07 -5.22 -14.83
N HIS A 54 8.89 -5.63 -13.86
CA HIS A 54 8.60 -5.44 -12.44
C HIS A 54 9.85 -5.67 -11.55
N LEU A 55 10.16 -4.70 -10.67
CA LEU A 55 11.35 -4.73 -9.81
C LEU A 55 11.51 -6.03 -8.98
N TYR A 56 10.41 -6.64 -8.52
CA TYR A 56 10.47 -7.92 -7.79
C TYR A 56 11.12 -9.06 -8.59
N TYR A 57 10.99 -9.08 -9.92
CA TYR A 57 11.66 -10.10 -10.72
C TYR A 57 13.18 -9.97 -10.67
N LEU A 58 13.70 -8.75 -10.77
CA LEU A 58 15.13 -8.49 -10.59
C LEU A 58 15.58 -8.93 -9.19
N LEU A 59 14.85 -8.56 -8.14
CA LEU A 59 15.23 -8.87 -6.75
C LEU A 59 15.16 -10.38 -6.45
N ILE A 60 14.16 -11.11 -6.97
CA ILE A 60 14.07 -12.58 -6.86
C ILE A 60 15.20 -13.25 -7.66
N ALA A 61 15.49 -12.79 -8.87
CA ALA A 61 16.57 -13.34 -9.70
C ALA A 61 17.95 -13.07 -9.09
N LEU A 62 18.19 -11.87 -8.56
CA LEU A 62 19.41 -11.50 -7.83
C LEU A 62 19.57 -12.37 -6.59
N ALA A 63 18.56 -12.43 -5.71
CA ALA A 63 18.63 -13.25 -4.50
C ALA A 63 18.86 -14.73 -4.81
N PHE A 64 18.18 -15.29 -5.81
CA PHE A 64 18.40 -16.68 -6.24
C PHE A 64 19.82 -16.89 -6.77
N SER A 65 20.34 -15.95 -7.56
CA SER A 65 21.70 -16.00 -8.10
C SER A 65 22.75 -15.93 -7.00
N LEU A 66 22.58 -15.04 -6.00
CA LEU A 66 23.48 -14.90 -4.86
C LEU A 66 23.43 -16.12 -3.94
N ALA A 67 22.22 -16.64 -3.63
CA ALA A 67 22.05 -17.86 -2.84
C ALA A 67 22.67 -19.08 -3.54
N LEU A 68 22.47 -19.20 -4.86
CA LEU A 68 23.09 -20.25 -5.67
C LEU A 68 24.62 -20.14 -5.69
N LEU A 69 25.15 -18.92 -5.85
CA LEU A 69 26.58 -18.64 -5.86
C LEU A 69 27.23 -19.00 -4.51
N LEU A 70 26.61 -18.60 -3.40
CA LEU A 70 27.03 -18.94 -2.04
C LEU A 70 27.11 -20.47 -1.87
N ILE A 71 26.03 -21.18 -2.20
CA ILE A 71 25.96 -22.64 -2.07
C ILE A 71 26.98 -23.34 -2.98
N GLN A 72 27.12 -22.92 -4.24
CA GLN A 72 28.12 -23.49 -5.15
C GLN A 72 29.55 -23.25 -4.67
N THR A 73 29.82 -22.11 -4.03
CA THR A 73 31.14 -21.79 -3.46
C THR A 73 31.43 -22.66 -2.24
N ILE A 74 30.49 -22.78 -1.29
CA ILE A 74 30.60 -23.69 -0.12
C ILE A 74 30.83 -25.14 -0.57
N ARG A 75 30.10 -25.59 -1.59
CA ARG A 75 30.20 -26.94 -2.16
C ARG A 75 31.40 -27.13 -3.12
N LYS A 76 32.21 -26.09 -3.35
CA LYS A 76 33.37 -26.07 -4.26
C LYS A 76 33.03 -26.47 -5.72
N GLU A 77 31.79 -26.21 -6.15
CA GLU A 77 31.28 -26.47 -7.51
C GLU A 77 31.66 -25.38 -8.52
N ILE A 78 32.19 -24.24 -8.05
CA ILE A 78 32.61 -23.09 -8.85
C ILE A 78 33.95 -22.56 -8.34
N THR A 79 34.80 -22.07 -9.25
CA THR A 79 36.08 -21.43 -8.89
C THR A 79 35.87 -19.95 -8.62
N TRP A 80 36.70 -19.33 -7.77
CA TRP A 80 36.55 -17.91 -7.40
C TRP A 80 36.49 -16.95 -8.61
N ARG A 81 37.25 -17.22 -9.69
CA ARG A 81 37.20 -16.42 -10.92
C ARG A 81 35.84 -16.48 -11.60
N LYS A 82 35.28 -17.69 -11.73
CA LYS A 82 33.94 -17.93 -12.30
C LYS A 82 32.85 -17.41 -11.38
N ALA A 83 33.05 -17.50 -10.06
CA ALA A 83 32.15 -16.92 -9.08
C ALA A 83 32.05 -15.40 -9.22
N GLY A 84 33.18 -14.70 -9.39
CA GLY A 84 33.20 -13.27 -9.69
C GLY A 84 32.48 -12.92 -11.00
N GLN A 85 32.63 -13.74 -12.04
CA GLN A 85 31.91 -13.53 -13.32
C GLN A 85 30.38 -13.69 -13.16
N VAL A 86 29.92 -14.69 -12.41
CA VAL A 86 28.48 -14.87 -12.11
C VAL A 86 27.96 -13.75 -11.21
N LEU A 87 28.73 -13.33 -10.21
CA LEU A 87 28.39 -12.20 -9.34
C LEU A 87 28.19 -10.92 -10.15
N MET A 88 29.15 -10.58 -11.03
CA MET A 88 29.02 -9.43 -11.92
C MET A 88 27.80 -9.52 -12.82
N ALA A 89 27.52 -10.69 -13.42
CA ALA A 89 26.35 -10.88 -14.28
C ALA A 89 25.01 -10.74 -13.53
N ALA A 90 24.95 -11.13 -12.26
CA ALA A 90 23.75 -10.99 -11.43
C ALA A 90 23.57 -9.58 -10.86
N VAL A 91 24.66 -8.92 -10.47
CA VAL A 91 24.64 -7.59 -9.82
C VAL A 91 24.57 -6.44 -10.83
N LEU A 92 25.15 -6.59 -12.03
CA LEU A 92 25.15 -5.54 -13.06
C LEU A 92 23.72 -5.04 -13.43
N PRO A 93 22.71 -5.89 -13.66
CA PRO A 93 21.32 -5.43 -13.86
C PRO A 93 20.78 -4.55 -12.73
N PHE A 94 21.18 -4.82 -11.48
CA PHE A 94 20.78 -4.03 -10.32
C PHE A 94 21.52 -2.69 -10.24
N ILE A 95 22.83 -2.66 -10.53
CA ILE A 95 23.60 -1.42 -10.63
C ILE A 95 23.06 -0.53 -11.77
N LEU A 96 22.77 -1.12 -12.94
CA LEU A 96 22.21 -0.38 -14.08
C LEU A 96 20.84 0.21 -13.76
N LEU A 97 19.98 -0.51 -13.03
CA LEU A 97 18.69 0.02 -12.60
C LEU A 97 18.83 1.12 -11.54
N LEU A 98 19.73 0.96 -10.57
CA LEU A 98 20.01 2.01 -9.58
C LEU A 98 20.56 3.28 -10.24
N LEU A 99 21.47 3.14 -11.21
CA LEU A 99 21.99 4.27 -11.99
C LEU A 99 20.89 4.92 -12.83
N TYR A 100 20.04 4.12 -13.49
CA TYR A 100 18.87 4.63 -14.22
C TYR A 100 17.98 5.45 -13.28
N THR A 101 17.57 4.91 -12.13
CA THR A 101 16.76 5.66 -11.17
C THR A 101 17.47 6.92 -10.68
N HIS A 102 18.76 6.87 -10.36
CA HIS A 102 19.51 8.04 -9.88
C HIS A 102 19.64 9.15 -10.94
N LEU A 103 19.65 8.80 -12.23
CA LEU A 103 19.73 9.76 -13.33
C LEU A 103 18.36 10.30 -13.78
N THR A 104 17.25 9.62 -13.48
CA THR A 104 15.90 10.00 -13.95
C THR A 104 14.94 10.44 -12.84
N ASP A 105 15.20 10.07 -11.59
CA ASP A 105 14.30 10.27 -10.46
C ASP A 105 14.83 11.38 -9.55
N THR A 106 14.27 12.58 -9.69
CA THR A 106 14.65 13.76 -8.90
C THR A 106 14.01 13.79 -7.51
N ILE A 107 13.12 12.83 -7.21
CA ILE A 107 12.31 12.80 -5.99
C ILE A 107 13.05 12.10 -4.85
N THR A 108 13.31 12.85 -3.77
CA THR A 108 14.13 12.40 -2.63
C THR A 108 13.32 11.98 -1.40
N ASP A 109 12.03 12.29 -1.33
CA ASP A 109 11.20 12.18 -0.11
C ASP A 109 10.24 10.98 -0.11
N ARG A 110 10.55 9.94 -0.89
CA ARG A 110 9.72 8.72 -0.96
C ARG A 110 9.76 7.94 0.36
N PRO A 111 8.67 7.25 0.76
CA PRO A 111 8.60 6.49 2.00
C PRO A 111 9.76 5.49 2.14
N GLU A 112 10.54 5.60 3.22
CA GLU A 112 11.73 4.79 3.45
C GLU A 112 11.40 3.37 3.88
N ARG A 113 10.38 3.19 4.73
CA ARG A 113 10.00 1.91 5.34
C ARG A 113 8.58 1.54 4.90
N PRO A 114 8.35 0.94 3.71
CA PRO A 114 7.01 0.60 3.26
C PRO A 114 6.34 -0.44 4.17
N TYR A 115 5.02 -0.32 4.38
CA TYR A 115 4.30 -1.29 5.21
C TYR A 115 4.34 -2.69 4.60
N GLY A 116 4.51 -3.69 5.47
CA GLY A 116 4.02 -5.04 5.22
C GLY A 116 5.05 -6.17 5.21
N PHE A 117 6.34 -5.92 5.48
CA PHE A 117 7.39 -6.96 5.52
C PHE A 117 6.97 -8.22 6.29
N PHE A 118 6.42 -8.06 7.49
CA PHE A 118 5.93 -9.18 8.32
C PHE A 118 4.51 -9.66 7.97
N PHE A 119 3.74 -8.89 7.21
CA PHE A 119 2.33 -9.16 6.88
C PHE A 119 2.17 -9.90 5.55
N TYR A 120 2.91 -9.49 4.51
CA TYR A 120 2.95 -10.09 3.17
C TYR A 120 4.08 -11.13 3.05
N LYS A 121 4.29 -11.90 4.11
CA LYS A 121 5.26 -13.02 4.14
C LYS A 121 4.59 -14.35 3.80
N ALA A 122 5.39 -15.32 3.36
CA ALA A 122 4.98 -16.71 3.25
C ALA A 122 4.87 -17.35 4.65
N SER A 123 4.12 -18.43 4.72
CA SER A 123 4.10 -19.32 5.89
C SER A 123 4.04 -20.77 5.43
N PHE A 124 4.16 -21.72 6.36
CA PHE A 124 3.97 -23.13 6.04
C PHE A 124 2.63 -23.37 5.32
N GLN A 125 1.58 -22.71 5.81
CA GLN A 125 0.23 -22.79 5.27
C GLN A 125 0.16 -22.29 3.81
N SER A 126 0.84 -21.20 3.44
CA SER A 126 0.75 -20.64 2.08
C SER A 126 1.48 -21.46 1.00
N VAL A 127 2.29 -22.44 1.42
CA VAL A 127 3.13 -23.30 0.57
C VAL A 127 2.67 -24.75 0.58
N PHE A 128 2.12 -25.23 1.71
CA PHE A 128 1.79 -26.64 1.95
C PHE A 128 0.31 -26.90 2.31
N ILE A 129 -0.59 -25.91 2.17
CA ILE A 129 -2.05 -26.11 2.23
C ILE A 129 -2.67 -25.59 0.92
N PRO A 130 -3.69 -26.27 0.33
CA PRO A 130 -4.41 -25.76 -0.83
C PRO A 130 -5.25 -24.52 -0.46
N PRO A 131 -4.99 -23.33 -1.04
CA PRO A 131 -5.78 -22.12 -0.78
C PRO A 131 -7.17 -22.16 -1.44
N TYR A 132 -7.36 -23.02 -2.45
CA TYR A 132 -8.59 -23.15 -3.24
C TYR A 132 -8.95 -24.60 -3.55
N GLY A 133 -10.21 -24.82 -3.97
CA GLY A 133 -10.73 -26.11 -4.43
C GLY A 133 -11.42 -26.94 -3.33
N PRO A 134 -11.98 -28.12 -3.67
CA PRO A 134 -12.85 -28.87 -2.76
C PRO A 134 -12.19 -29.29 -1.45
N LEU A 135 -10.89 -29.65 -1.49
CA LEU A 135 -10.13 -30.05 -0.32
C LEU A 135 -9.72 -28.86 0.56
N SER A 136 -9.66 -27.64 0.02
CA SER A 136 -9.36 -26.43 0.80
C SER A 136 -10.38 -26.19 1.93
N LYS A 137 -11.65 -26.54 1.70
CA LYS A 137 -12.68 -26.56 2.74
C LYS A 137 -12.36 -27.52 3.89
N LEU A 138 -11.89 -28.72 3.59
CA LEU A 138 -11.49 -29.70 4.61
C LEU A 138 -10.41 -29.13 5.53
N TRP A 139 -9.37 -28.51 4.96
CA TRP A 139 -8.26 -27.94 5.73
C TRP A 139 -8.65 -26.69 6.54
N HIS A 140 -9.44 -25.77 5.97
CA HIS A 140 -9.75 -24.50 6.64
C HIS A 140 -11.00 -24.57 7.53
N GLU A 141 -12.05 -25.29 7.13
CA GLU A 141 -13.34 -25.34 7.84
C GLU A 141 -13.33 -26.43 8.94
N GLN A 142 -12.69 -27.59 8.70
CA GLN A 142 -12.71 -28.73 9.64
C GLN A 142 -11.43 -28.89 10.48
N LEU A 143 -10.26 -28.58 9.92
CA LEU A 143 -8.98 -28.62 10.66
C LEU A 143 -8.59 -27.26 11.26
N HIS A 144 -9.42 -26.23 11.07
CA HIS A 144 -9.23 -24.85 11.56
C HIS A 144 -7.86 -24.23 11.24
N TRP A 145 -7.22 -24.67 10.14
CA TRP A 145 -5.95 -24.10 9.72
C TRP A 145 -6.19 -22.71 9.13
N GLY A 146 -5.51 -21.70 9.66
CA GLY A 146 -5.72 -20.29 9.31
C GLY A 146 -5.54 -20.00 7.81
N ARG A 147 -6.33 -19.07 7.28
CA ARG A 147 -6.12 -18.53 5.93
C ARG A 147 -4.82 -17.71 5.89
N THR A 148 -4.18 -17.69 4.73
CA THR A 148 -2.90 -17.01 4.53
C THR A 148 -2.98 -15.87 3.53
N ASN A 149 -2.00 -14.97 3.62
CA ASN A 149 -1.83 -13.86 2.70
C ASN A 149 -1.50 -14.37 1.29
N MET A 150 -2.25 -13.92 0.29
CA MET A 150 -2.02 -14.21 -1.14
C MET A 150 -0.58 -13.91 -1.57
N GLU A 151 0.07 -12.94 -0.92
CA GLU A 151 1.44 -12.58 -1.25
C GLU A 151 2.46 -13.69 -1.04
N GLY A 152 2.18 -14.62 -0.13
CA GLY A 152 3.00 -15.79 0.16
C GLY A 152 2.59 -17.06 -0.59
N TYR A 153 1.60 -17.04 -1.48
CA TYR A 153 1.08 -18.25 -2.11
C TYR A 153 2.11 -18.88 -3.05
N ALA A 154 2.47 -20.12 -2.74
CA ALA A 154 3.35 -21.00 -3.53
C ALA A 154 2.99 -22.48 -3.33
N TRP A 155 1.68 -22.76 -3.30
CA TRP A 155 1.12 -24.10 -3.08
C TRP A 155 1.71 -25.15 -4.03
N VAL A 156 2.38 -26.15 -3.45
CA VAL A 156 3.08 -27.21 -4.20
C VAL A 156 2.17 -28.34 -4.72
N GLY A 157 0.87 -28.27 -4.48
CA GLY A 157 -0.08 -29.33 -4.84
C GLY A 157 -0.05 -30.52 -3.88
N HIS A 158 -1.12 -31.32 -3.90
CA HIS A 158 -1.19 -32.59 -3.18
C HIS A 158 -0.11 -33.56 -3.69
N PHE A 159 0.22 -33.52 -4.98
CA PHE A 159 1.39 -34.25 -5.50
C PHE A 159 2.70 -33.82 -4.82
N GLY A 160 2.94 -32.51 -4.71
CA GLY A 160 4.13 -31.99 -4.02
C GLY A 160 4.17 -32.38 -2.54
N LEU A 161 3.02 -32.34 -1.85
CA LEU A 161 2.90 -32.74 -0.44
C LEU A 161 3.17 -34.25 -0.23
N LEU A 162 2.60 -35.11 -1.08
CA LEU A 162 2.87 -36.55 -1.08
C LEU A 162 4.34 -36.86 -1.37
N MET A 163 4.95 -36.13 -2.32
CA MET A 163 6.36 -36.25 -2.62
C MET A 163 7.25 -35.75 -1.47
N LEU A 164 6.87 -34.67 -0.77
CA LEU A 164 7.56 -34.21 0.44
C LEU A 164 7.57 -35.32 1.50
N ALA A 165 6.42 -35.91 1.80
CA ALA A 165 6.31 -37.03 2.73
C ALA A 165 7.21 -38.21 2.30
N GLY A 166 7.16 -38.61 1.02
CA GLY A 166 8.01 -39.68 0.48
C GLY A 166 9.52 -39.38 0.53
N ILE A 167 9.92 -38.13 0.28
CA ILE A 167 11.32 -37.68 0.39
C ILE A 167 11.77 -37.70 1.85
N LEU A 168 10.94 -37.25 2.79
CA LEU A 168 11.24 -37.28 4.23
C LEU A 168 11.33 -38.73 4.74
N THR A 169 10.40 -39.61 4.38
CA THR A 169 10.47 -41.04 4.72
C THR A 169 11.74 -41.68 4.14
N TRP A 170 12.08 -41.40 2.88
CA TRP A 170 13.33 -41.88 2.28
C TRP A 170 14.57 -41.35 3.01
N ALA A 171 14.58 -40.09 3.43
CA ALA A 171 15.70 -39.49 4.16
C ALA A 171 15.89 -40.12 5.55
N VAL A 172 14.78 -40.33 6.28
CA VAL A 172 14.77 -41.03 7.58
C VAL A 172 15.23 -42.49 7.42
N LEU A 173 14.71 -43.22 6.42
CA LEU A 173 15.14 -44.58 6.13
C LEU A 173 16.63 -44.65 5.74
N LYS A 174 17.14 -43.67 5.00
CA LYS A 174 18.57 -43.57 4.66
C LYS A 174 19.43 -43.29 5.89
N TYR A 175 18.97 -42.44 6.81
CA TYR A 175 19.67 -42.16 8.07
C TYR A 175 19.70 -43.39 9.00
N ILE A 176 18.56 -44.06 9.19
CA ILE A 176 18.43 -45.18 10.13
C ILE A 176 19.06 -46.48 9.60
N SER A 177 18.85 -46.82 8.32
CA SER A 177 19.14 -48.18 7.82
C SER A 177 20.63 -48.55 7.74
N LYS A 178 21.55 -47.56 7.83
CA LYS A 178 23.01 -47.67 7.64
C LYS A 178 23.48 -48.32 6.32
N LYS A 179 22.56 -48.79 5.48
CA LYS A 179 22.81 -49.32 4.13
C LYS A 179 22.96 -48.17 3.13
N THR A 180 23.63 -48.43 2.02
CA THR A 180 23.74 -47.53 0.87
C THR A 180 22.40 -47.42 0.13
N VAL A 181 21.44 -46.68 0.71
CA VAL A 181 20.22 -46.26 0.01
C VAL A 181 20.61 -45.38 -1.18
N PHE A 182 20.07 -45.69 -2.36
CA PHE A 182 20.35 -44.99 -3.61
C PHE A 182 20.16 -43.47 -3.46
N THR A 183 21.01 -42.69 -4.12
CA THR A 183 20.93 -41.22 -4.09
C THR A 183 19.72 -40.74 -4.89
N LEU A 184 18.80 -40.02 -4.23
CA LEU A 184 17.54 -39.56 -4.82
C LEU A 184 17.70 -38.31 -5.72
N PHE A 185 18.72 -37.49 -5.49
CA PHE A 185 18.95 -36.23 -6.19
C PHE A 185 20.39 -36.14 -6.72
N PRO A 186 20.61 -35.76 -8.00
CA PRO A 186 21.94 -35.46 -8.50
C PRO A 186 22.64 -34.38 -7.67
N SER A 187 23.96 -34.51 -7.47
CA SER A 187 24.74 -33.54 -6.69
C SER A 187 24.62 -32.09 -7.23
N THR A 188 24.55 -31.96 -8.55
CA THR A 188 24.33 -30.69 -9.26
C THR A 188 22.96 -30.07 -9.01
N PHE A 189 21.94 -30.87 -8.70
CA PHE A 189 20.59 -30.39 -8.39
C PHE A 189 20.50 -29.80 -6.98
N LEU A 190 21.20 -30.42 -6.01
CA LEU A 190 21.19 -30.00 -4.60
C LEU A 190 21.55 -28.52 -4.41
N SER A 191 22.49 -27.98 -5.21
CA SER A 191 22.86 -26.56 -5.16
C SER A 191 21.68 -25.63 -5.44
N TYR A 192 20.81 -25.97 -6.39
CA TYR A 192 19.59 -25.22 -6.67
C TYR A 192 18.54 -25.42 -5.57
N SER A 193 18.41 -26.65 -5.04
CA SER A 193 17.48 -26.95 -3.93
C SER A 193 17.82 -26.14 -2.67
N TYR A 194 19.08 -26.06 -2.28
CA TYR A 194 19.49 -25.26 -1.11
C TYR A 194 19.31 -23.75 -1.36
N ALA A 195 19.63 -23.24 -2.55
CA ALA A 195 19.37 -21.85 -2.90
C ALA A 195 17.86 -21.51 -2.81
N ALA A 196 17.01 -22.40 -3.32
CA ALA A 196 15.57 -22.25 -3.26
C ALA A 196 15.00 -22.35 -1.82
N LEU A 197 15.60 -23.19 -0.95
CA LEU A 197 15.27 -23.26 0.47
C LEU A 197 15.70 -22.01 1.24
N LEU A 198 16.84 -21.38 0.90
CA LEU A 198 17.23 -20.09 1.48
C LEU A 198 16.24 -18.98 1.08
N LEU A 199 15.79 -18.95 -0.17
CA LEU A 199 14.74 -18.03 -0.61
C LEU A 199 13.39 -18.32 0.05
N LEU A 200 13.05 -19.59 0.32
CA LEU A 200 11.86 -19.94 1.10
C LEU A 200 11.95 -19.40 2.53
N ALA A 201 13.08 -19.60 3.22
CA ALA A 201 13.30 -19.10 4.57
C ALA A 201 13.20 -17.57 4.63
N PHE A 202 13.84 -16.86 3.70
CA PHE A 202 13.68 -15.40 3.55
C PHE A 202 12.23 -15.01 3.28
N SER A 203 11.51 -15.74 2.41
CA SER A 203 10.11 -15.44 2.10
C SER A 203 9.17 -15.60 3.31
N MET A 204 9.53 -16.46 4.26
CA MET A 204 8.84 -16.63 5.55
C MET A 204 9.26 -15.60 6.61
N ALA A 205 10.11 -14.64 6.24
CA ALA A 205 10.78 -13.67 7.09
C ALA A 205 11.65 -14.30 8.20
N LEU A 206 12.28 -15.45 7.94
CA LEU A 206 13.21 -16.07 8.89
C LEU A 206 14.63 -15.47 8.75
N PRO A 207 15.36 -15.21 9.86
CA PRO A 207 14.97 -15.44 11.25
C PRO A 207 14.22 -14.26 11.89
N PHE A 208 13.99 -13.16 11.17
CA PHE A 208 13.39 -11.92 11.70
C PHE A 208 12.10 -12.18 12.50
N SER A 209 11.16 -12.97 11.95
CA SER A 209 9.90 -13.33 12.61
C SER A 209 10.03 -14.38 13.73
N LEU A 210 11.25 -14.65 14.21
CA LEU A 210 11.55 -15.43 15.41
C LEU A 210 12.09 -14.53 16.54
N GLY A 211 11.77 -13.23 16.51
CA GLY A 211 12.25 -12.24 17.49
C GLY A 211 13.61 -11.62 17.16
N MET A 212 14.14 -11.84 15.96
CA MET A 212 15.40 -11.23 15.50
C MET A 212 15.15 -9.97 14.65
N GLU A 213 14.12 -9.20 14.99
CA GLU A 213 13.62 -8.09 14.16
C GLU A 213 14.65 -6.97 14.02
N GLY A 214 15.41 -6.66 15.08
CA GLY A 214 16.49 -5.66 15.05
C GLY A 214 17.65 -5.95 14.09
N LEU A 215 17.75 -7.16 13.51
CA LEU A 215 18.65 -7.40 12.37
C LEU A 215 18.25 -6.63 11.11
N LEU A 216 16.98 -6.21 11.00
CA LEU A 216 16.51 -5.37 9.90
C LEU A 216 17.07 -3.94 9.98
N ASP A 217 17.38 -3.43 11.17
CA ASP A 217 18.00 -2.11 11.34
C ASP A 217 19.49 -2.14 10.99
N VAL A 218 20.15 -3.30 11.13
CA VAL A 218 21.52 -3.53 10.66
C VAL A 218 21.60 -3.62 9.12
N ILE A 219 20.51 -4.01 8.45
CA ILE A 219 20.44 -4.09 6.98
C ILE A 219 19.19 -3.34 6.47
N PRO A 220 19.17 -1.99 6.50
CA PRO A 220 17.97 -1.19 6.17
C PRO A 220 17.38 -1.45 4.77
N PHE A 221 18.20 -1.91 3.82
CA PHE A 221 17.74 -2.33 2.50
C PHE A 221 16.68 -3.45 2.56
N LEU A 222 16.69 -4.31 3.59
CA LEU A 222 15.67 -5.35 3.75
C LEU A 222 14.30 -4.79 4.17
N GLN A 223 14.27 -3.62 4.85
CA GLN A 223 13.02 -2.94 5.21
C GLN A 223 12.27 -2.40 3.98
N GLN A 224 12.95 -2.27 2.83
CA GLN A 224 12.34 -1.85 1.56
C GLN A 224 11.36 -2.90 0.99
N PHE A 225 11.38 -4.14 1.47
CA PHE A 225 10.52 -5.20 0.96
C PHE A 225 9.13 -5.17 1.61
N ARG A 226 8.14 -4.59 0.90
CA ARG A 226 6.71 -4.78 1.24
C ARG A 226 6.34 -6.26 1.37
N SER A 227 6.77 -7.11 0.44
CA SER A 227 6.18 -8.44 0.20
C SER A 227 7.22 -9.55 0.01
N PRO A 228 7.95 -9.95 1.07
CA PRO A 228 8.93 -11.03 1.00
C PRO A 228 8.32 -12.39 0.60
N GLY A 229 7.01 -12.60 0.80
CA GLY A 229 6.31 -13.84 0.42
C GLY A 229 6.50 -14.23 -1.05
N ARG A 230 6.70 -13.27 -1.95
CA ARG A 230 6.93 -13.49 -3.40
C ARG A 230 8.22 -14.28 -3.69
N PHE A 231 9.20 -14.31 -2.78
CA PHE A 231 10.44 -15.08 -2.95
C PHE A 231 10.23 -16.61 -2.89
N SER A 232 9.08 -17.06 -2.35
CA SER A 232 8.67 -18.46 -2.34
C SER A 232 8.48 -19.06 -3.75
N TRP A 233 8.33 -18.25 -4.80
CA TRP A 233 8.19 -18.74 -6.18
C TRP A 233 9.41 -19.55 -6.63
N ALA A 234 10.62 -19.16 -6.20
CA ALA A 234 11.84 -19.92 -6.48
C ALA A 234 11.78 -21.33 -5.90
N PHE A 235 11.25 -21.46 -4.67
CA PHE A 235 11.00 -22.75 -4.05
C PHE A 235 9.99 -23.57 -4.83
N TYR A 236 8.85 -22.99 -5.22
CA TYR A 236 7.82 -23.71 -5.99
C TYR A 236 8.40 -24.42 -7.22
N TYR A 237 9.10 -23.72 -8.12
CA TYR A 237 9.62 -24.34 -9.34
C TYR A 237 10.71 -25.38 -9.08
N VAL A 238 11.69 -25.07 -8.22
CA VAL A 238 12.78 -26.01 -7.93
C VAL A 238 12.26 -27.25 -7.20
N PHE A 239 11.33 -27.08 -6.25
CA PHE A 239 10.71 -28.18 -5.53
C PHE A 239 9.92 -29.09 -6.48
N MET A 240 9.07 -28.53 -7.35
CA MET A 240 8.27 -29.33 -8.29
C MET A 240 9.12 -30.12 -9.30
N VAL A 241 10.19 -29.52 -9.84
CA VAL A 241 11.15 -30.26 -10.67
C VAL A 241 11.89 -31.33 -9.85
N GLY A 242 12.21 -31.03 -8.58
CA GLY A 242 12.74 -32.01 -7.62
C GLY A 242 11.82 -33.20 -7.42
N CYS A 243 10.51 -32.97 -7.26
CA CYS A 243 9.50 -34.03 -7.19
C CYS A 243 9.53 -34.92 -8.45
N THR A 244 9.66 -34.34 -9.64
CA THR A 244 9.79 -35.11 -10.90
C THR A 244 11.09 -35.94 -10.94
N ILE A 245 12.23 -35.37 -10.54
CA ILE A 245 13.53 -36.07 -10.48
C ILE A 245 13.47 -37.23 -9.48
N ALA A 246 12.93 -36.99 -8.29
CA ALA A 246 12.75 -37.99 -7.26
C ALA A 246 11.85 -39.14 -7.74
N LEU A 247 10.69 -38.82 -8.33
CA LEU A 247 9.76 -39.80 -8.90
C LEU A 247 10.41 -40.64 -9.99
N TRP A 248 11.22 -40.04 -10.86
CA TRP A 248 11.98 -40.75 -11.89
C TRP A 248 12.96 -41.77 -11.28
N HIS A 249 13.79 -41.35 -10.33
CA HIS A 249 14.75 -42.26 -9.69
C HIS A 249 14.07 -43.32 -8.81
N PHE A 250 12.96 -43.00 -8.13
CA PHE A 250 12.14 -44.01 -7.45
C PHE A 250 11.68 -45.09 -8.44
N LYS A 251 11.05 -44.70 -9.55
CA LYS A 251 10.61 -45.62 -10.61
C LYS A 251 11.76 -46.50 -11.13
N GLU A 252 12.90 -45.90 -11.41
CA GLU A 252 14.09 -46.57 -11.95
C GLU A 252 14.66 -47.62 -10.96
N LYS A 253 14.76 -47.29 -9.66
CA LYS A 253 15.44 -48.14 -8.67
C LYS A 253 14.54 -49.15 -7.95
N THR A 254 13.22 -48.95 -7.93
CA THR A 254 12.27 -49.85 -7.24
C THR A 254 11.55 -50.83 -8.17
N ALA A 255 11.87 -50.81 -9.48
CA ALA A 255 11.35 -51.73 -10.48
C ALA A 255 9.80 -51.86 -10.51
N PHE A 256 9.08 -50.75 -10.29
CA PHE A 256 7.62 -50.69 -10.42
C PHE A 256 7.17 -51.12 -11.83
N LYS A 257 6.79 -52.41 -11.97
CA LYS A 257 6.32 -53.04 -13.23
C LYS A 257 5.19 -52.24 -13.92
N ASN A 258 4.44 -51.47 -13.13
CA ASN A 258 3.30 -50.67 -13.54
C ASN A 258 3.53 -49.14 -13.50
N GLY A 259 4.78 -48.66 -13.59
CA GLY A 259 5.11 -47.23 -13.46
C GLY A 259 4.33 -46.27 -14.39
N ARG A 260 3.74 -46.74 -15.49
CA ARG A 260 2.81 -45.97 -16.33
C ARG A 260 1.57 -45.48 -15.56
N TRP A 261 1.06 -46.30 -14.64
CA TRP A 261 -0.11 -45.98 -13.82
C TRP A 261 0.21 -44.95 -12.74
N ILE A 262 1.43 -44.99 -12.18
CA ILE A 262 1.89 -43.94 -11.24
C ILE A 262 1.93 -42.59 -11.96
N VAL A 263 2.49 -42.54 -13.16
CA VAL A 263 2.48 -41.31 -13.99
C VAL A 263 1.06 -40.88 -14.31
N ALA A 264 0.17 -41.80 -14.70
CA ALA A 264 -1.23 -41.47 -14.98
C ALA A 264 -1.97 -40.89 -13.75
N VAL A 265 -1.76 -41.46 -12.55
CA VAL A 265 -2.32 -40.95 -11.28
C VAL A 265 -1.75 -39.57 -10.94
N VAL A 266 -0.44 -39.36 -11.09
CA VAL A 266 0.19 -38.05 -10.86
C VAL A 266 -0.34 -37.00 -11.83
N VAL A 267 -0.48 -37.32 -13.11
CA VAL A 267 -1.08 -36.43 -14.11
C VAL A 267 -2.54 -36.15 -13.80
N ALA A 268 -3.33 -37.16 -13.40
CA ALA A 268 -4.73 -36.99 -13.02
C ALA A 268 -4.90 -36.09 -11.79
N LEU A 269 -4.07 -36.27 -10.76
CA LEU A 269 -4.04 -35.40 -9.57
C LEU A 269 -3.69 -33.96 -9.93
N LEU A 270 -2.61 -33.75 -10.69
CA LEU A 270 -2.19 -32.42 -11.14
C LEU A 270 -3.24 -31.75 -12.05
N ALA A 271 -3.92 -32.51 -12.90
CA ALA A 271 -5.00 -32.02 -13.75
C ALA A 271 -6.23 -31.62 -12.92
N TYR A 272 -6.63 -32.46 -11.95
CA TYR A 272 -7.74 -32.17 -11.03
C TYR A 272 -7.49 -30.90 -10.20
N GLU A 273 -6.29 -30.77 -9.60
CA GLU A 273 -5.92 -29.56 -8.85
C GLU A 273 -5.81 -28.33 -9.77
N SER A 274 -5.25 -28.49 -10.97
CA SER A 274 -5.15 -27.41 -11.95
C SER A 274 -6.52 -26.95 -12.44
N LEU A 275 -7.51 -27.84 -12.56
CA LEU A 275 -8.90 -27.49 -12.86
C LEU A 275 -9.55 -26.71 -11.70
N GLY A 276 -9.30 -27.11 -10.45
CA GLY A 276 -9.74 -26.35 -9.27
C GLY A 276 -9.17 -24.92 -9.24
N TYR A 277 -7.88 -24.77 -9.52
CA TYR A 277 -7.22 -23.47 -9.67
C TYR A 277 -7.80 -22.66 -10.84
N TRP A 278 -7.82 -23.25 -12.04
CA TRP A 278 -8.31 -22.59 -13.26
C TRP A 278 -9.77 -22.13 -13.15
N THR A 279 -10.61 -22.92 -12.48
CA THR A 279 -12.01 -22.53 -12.23
C THR A 279 -12.11 -21.42 -11.18
N HIS A 280 -11.20 -21.31 -10.21
CA HIS A 280 -11.14 -20.17 -9.29
C HIS A 280 -10.63 -18.90 -10.00
N THR A 281 -9.40 -18.91 -10.50
CA THR A 281 -8.80 -17.74 -11.18
C THR A 281 -9.66 -17.30 -12.37
N GLY A 282 -10.16 -18.24 -13.17
CA GLY A 282 -11.03 -17.95 -14.32
C GLY A 282 -12.43 -17.44 -13.94
N LYS A 283 -12.95 -17.78 -12.75
CA LYS A 283 -14.17 -17.13 -12.23
C LYS A 283 -13.86 -15.69 -11.81
N ASN A 284 -12.75 -15.44 -11.12
CA ASN A 284 -12.36 -14.09 -10.71
C ASN A 284 -12.11 -13.18 -11.92
N ILE A 285 -11.41 -13.68 -12.95
CA ILE A 285 -11.19 -12.94 -14.21
C ILE A 285 -12.52 -12.64 -14.90
N ARG A 286 -13.44 -13.61 -15.02
CA ARG A 286 -14.77 -13.36 -15.63
C ARG A 286 -15.68 -12.45 -14.81
N ALA A 287 -15.61 -12.52 -13.48
CA ALA A 287 -16.38 -11.63 -12.60
C ALA A 287 -15.92 -10.16 -12.70
N ASN A 288 -14.69 -9.93 -13.13
CA ASN A 288 -14.10 -8.60 -13.37
C ASN A 288 -13.87 -8.34 -14.87
N ALA A 289 -14.54 -9.07 -15.77
CA ALA A 289 -14.42 -8.88 -17.21
C ALA A 289 -15.27 -7.68 -17.66
N GLY A 290 -14.66 -6.49 -17.67
CA GLY A 290 -15.24 -5.30 -18.30
C GLY A 290 -15.01 -5.28 -19.81
N ALA A 291 -15.76 -4.41 -20.51
CA ALA A 291 -15.34 -3.94 -21.82
C ALA A 291 -14.01 -3.19 -21.70
N ASN A 292 -13.17 -3.23 -22.73
CA ASN A 292 -11.91 -2.49 -22.71
C ASN A 292 -12.17 -1.01 -23.03
N SER A 293 -12.40 -0.19 -22.01
CA SER A 293 -12.64 1.26 -22.14
C SER A 293 -11.52 1.98 -22.89
N PHE A 294 -10.29 1.48 -22.84
CA PHE A 294 -9.16 2.07 -23.57
C PHE A 294 -9.21 1.83 -25.08
N LEU A 295 -9.85 0.74 -25.57
CA LEU A 295 -10.05 0.53 -27.01
C LEU A 295 -11.16 1.41 -27.58
N GLN A 296 -12.08 1.90 -26.74
CA GLN A 296 -13.09 2.89 -27.13
C GLN A 296 -12.52 4.33 -27.22
N ALA A 297 -11.24 4.53 -26.91
CA ALA A 297 -10.56 5.80 -27.11
C ALA A 297 -10.00 5.98 -28.54
N ASP A 298 -9.68 4.88 -29.24
CA ASP A 298 -9.18 4.90 -30.62
C ASP A 298 -10.29 5.24 -31.65
N GLU A 299 -11.55 4.92 -31.33
CA GLU A 299 -12.73 5.33 -32.12
C GLU A 299 -13.36 6.58 -31.49
N GLN A 300 -13.06 7.77 -32.03
CA GLN A 300 -13.67 9.07 -31.67
C GLN A 300 -14.03 9.20 -30.17
N SER A 301 -12.98 9.38 -29.34
CA SER A 301 -13.11 9.52 -27.88
C SER A 301 -14.33 10.37 -27.49
N PRO A 302 -15.34 9.80 -26.79
CA PRO A 302 -16.56 10.53 -26.47
C PRO A 302 -16.35 11.76 -25.57
N VAL A 303 -15.19 11.85 -24.91
CA VAL A 303 -14.76 13.03 -24.14
C VAL A 303 -14.17 14.09 -25.06
N VAL A 304 -13.32 13.72 -26.03
CA VAL A 304 -12.76 14.67 -27.01
C VAL A 304 -13.86 15.24 -27.90
N ASP A 305 -14.82 14.42 -28.32
CA ASP A 305 -16.01 14.87 -29.04
C ASP A 305 -16.82 15.87 -28.18
N MET A 306 -17.06 15.57 -26.91
CA MET A 306 -17.78 16.46 -25.99
C MET A 306 -17.07 17.81 -25.82
N LEU A 307 -15.74 17.81 -25.61
CA LEU A 307 -14.93 19.03 -25.54
C LEU A 307 -15.05 19.84 -26.84
N THR A 308 -14.95 19.17 -27.99
CA THR A 308 -15.05 19.80 -29.32
C THR A 308 -16.42 20.46 -29.52
N HIS A 309 -17.52 19.80 -29.11
CA HIS A 309 -18.87 20.38 -29.15
C HIS A 309 -19.04 21.55 -28.17
N ALA A 310 -18.33 21.54 -27.04
CA ALA A 310 -18.29 22.64 -26.09
C ALA A 310 -17.37 23.80 -26.53
N GLY A 311 -16.67 23.67 -27.66
CA GLY A 311 -15.77 24.70 -28.21
C GLY A 311 -14.34 24.66 -27.67
N TYR A 312 -13.92 23.54 -27.08
CA TYR A 312 -12.59 23.34 -26.49
C TYR A 312 -11.81 22.19 -27.14
N THR A 313 -10.49 22.25 -27.01
CA THR A 313 -9.56 21.18 -27.35
C THR A 313 -8.95 20.58 -26.07
N THR A 314 -8.15 19.52 -26.19
CA THR A 314 -7.42 18.98 -25.03
C THR A 314 -6.25 19.87 -24.62
N GLU A 315 -5.67 20.66 -25.52
CA GLU A 315 -4.55 21.57 -25.24
C GLU A 315 -4.93 22.75 -24.33
N ASP A 316 -6.22 23.12 -24.31
CA ASP A 316 -6.79 24.16 -23.46
C ASP A 316 -6.72 23.83 -21.96
N PHE A 317 -6.50 22.56 -21.59
CA PHE A 317 -6.42 22.09 -20.21
C PHE A 317 -5.01 21.61 -19.86
N GLN A 318 -4.57 21.81 -18.61
CA GLN A 318 -3.26 21.30 -18.17
C GLN A 318 -3.31 19.86 -17.65
N ALA A 319 -4.39 19.48 -16.97
CA ALA A 319 -4.54 18.18 -16.33
C ALA A 319 -6.02 17.87 -16.03
N ILE A 320 -6.30 16.60 -15.72
CA ILE A 320 -7.59 16.13 -15.21
C ILE A 320 -7.57 16.14 -13.68
N LEU A 321 -8.61 16.70 -13.08
CA LEU A 321 -8.96 16.52 -11.67
C LEU A 321 -10.27 15.76 -11.58
N PHE A 322 -10.25 14.60 -10.92
CA PHE A 322 -11.40 13.72 -10.78
C PHE A 322 -11.96 13.78 -9.36
N LEU A 323 -13.29 13.97 -9.25
CA LEU A 323 -14.04 13.95 -8.00
C LEU A 323 -15.13 12.86 -8.02
N PRO A 324 -15.42 12.17 -6.89
CA PRO A 324 -14.72 12.19 -5.61
C PRO A 324 -13.21 11.91 -5.72
N PHE A 325 -12.42 12.71 -5.01
CA PHE A 325 -10.96 12.69 -5.07
C PHE A 325 -10.42 11.39 -4.47
N TYR A 326 -9.42 10.82 -5.13
CA TYR A 326 -8.68 9.66 -4.65
C TYR A 326 -7.17 9.90 -4.70
N HIS A 327 -6.47 9.33 -3.72
CA HIS A 327 -5.02 9.30 -3.63
C HIS A 327 -4.53 8.03 -2.94
N MET A 328 -3.65 7.28 -3.60
CA MET A 328 -2.99 6.10 -3.06
C MET A 328 -1.53 6.04 -3.52
N GLY A 329 -0.60 5.83 -2.59
CA GLY A 329 0.78 5.47 -2.93
C GLY A 329 1.89 6.01 -2.02
N SER A 330 1.58 6.99 -1.18
CA SER A 330 2.56 7.67 -0.31
C SER A 330 2.79 6.97 1.02
N GLU A 331 2.21 5.78 1.24
CA GLU A 331 2.01 5.08 2.53
C GLU A 331 1.16 5.84 3.56
N LYS A 332 1.34 7.16 3.62
CA LYS A 332 0.67 8.13 4.50
C LYS A 332 -0.79 8.33 4.17
N LEU A 333 -1.09 8.81 2.96
CA LEU A 333 -2.45 9.03 2.51
C LEU A 333 -3.00 7.80 1.79
N TYR A 334 -4.27 7.52 2.05
CA TYR A 334 -5.09 6.52 1.38
C TYR A 334 -6.52 7.07 1.34
N ILE A 335 -6.77 7.92 0.36
CA ILE A 335 -8.08 8.51 0.09
C ILE A 335 -8.72 7.67 -1.01
N ASP A 336 -9.74 6.90 -0.65
CA ASP A 336 -10.57 6.14 -1.58
C ASP A 336 -12.04 6.25 -1.13
N LYS A 337 -12.91 6.68 -2.05
CA LYS A 337 -14.34 6.90 -1.84
C LYS A 337 -15.23 5.93 -2.63
N GLY A 338 -14.62 4.91 -3.27
CA GLY A 338 -15.30 3.64 -3.55
C GLY A 338 -16.26 3.52 -4.74
N ALA A 339 -16.37 4.50 -5.64
CA ALA A 339 -17.35 4.47 -6.74
C ALA A 339 -16.75 4.46 -8.17
N GLY A 340 -15.68 3.67 -8.39
CA GLY A 340 -15.20 3.29 -9.74
C GLY A 340 -14.43 4.37 -10.53
N HIS A 341 -14.33 5.58 -9.97
CA HIS A 341 -13.73 6.78 -10.55
C HIS A 341 -12.34 6.58 -11.17
N MET A 342 -11.50 5.74 -10.56
CA MET A 342 -10.14 5.44 -11.03
C MET A 342 -10.09 4.87 -12.44
N TYR A 343 -11.07 4.05 -12.85
CA TYR A 343 -11.07 3.48 -14.19
C TYR A 343 -11.50 4.52 -15.23
N ARG A 344 -12.44 5.41 -14.86
CA ARG A 344 -12.87 6.51 -15.72
C ARG A 344 -11.78 7.55 -15.89
N SER A 345 -11.16 8.01 -14.81
CA SER A 345 -10.06 9.00 -14.86
C SER A 345 -8.90 8.51 -15.73
N MET A 346 -8.47 7.24 -15.57
CA MET A 346 -7.42 6.64 -16.40
C MET A 346 -7.84 6.53 -17.88
N SER A 347 -9.10 6.19 -18.15
CA SER A 347 -9.63 6.11 -19.52
C SER A 347 -9.71 7.49 -20.18
N ASP A 348 -10.18 8.51 -19.45
CA ASP A 348 -10.30 9.89 -19.95
C ASP A 348 -8.91 10.51 -20.16
N ALA A 349 -7.95 10.25 -19.26
CA ALA A 349 -6.55 10.65 -19.42
C ALA A 349 -5.89 10.01 -20.65
N TYR A 350 -6.10 8.71 -20.86
CA TYR A 350 -5.61 8.02 -22.06
C TYR A 350 -6.23 8.60 -23.34
N ALA A 351 -7.54 8.87 -23.32
CA ALA A 351 -8.29 9.33 -24.49
C ALA A 351 -8.12 10.82 -24.82
N THR A 352 -7.66 11.64 -23.87
CA THR A 352 -7.36 13.07 -24.07
C THR A 352 -5.87 13.38 -24.17
N GLY A 353 -5.00 12.47 -23.72
CA GLY A 353 -3.57 12.71 -23.57
C GLY A 353 -3.20 13.56 -22.33
N LEU A 354 -4.18 13.97 -21.52
CA LEU A 354 -3.96 14.83 -20.36
C LEU A 354 -3.38 14.03 -19.16
N PRO A 355 -2.44 14.61 -18.39
CA PRO A 355 -2.02 14.04 -17.12
C PRO A 355 -3.15 14.13 -16.08
N MET A 356 -3.10 13.29 -15.06
CA MET A 356 -4.04 13.32 -13.92
C MET A 356 -3.37 13.90 -12.68
N LEU A 357 -4.13 14.66 -11.88
CA LEU A 357 -3.74 15.03 -10.51
C LEU A 357 -4.00 13.86 -9.54
N ASN A 358 -5.07 13.08 -9.74
CA ASN A 358 -5.37 11.94 -8.89
C ASN A 358 -4.35 10.81 -9.06
N THR A 359 -3.87 10.27 -7.95
CA THR A 359 -2.71 9.36 -7.94
C THR A 359 -3.09 7.97 -7.44
N MET A 360 -2.70 6.94 -8.21
CA MET A 360 -2.69 5.54 -7.75
C MET A 360 -1.37 4.89 -8.20
N MET A 361 -0.34 5.02 -7.37
CA MET A 361 1.03 4.57 -7.68
C MET A 361 1.67 3.89 -6.46
N SER A 362 2.87 3.31 -6.63
CA SER A 362 3.65 2.77 -5.50
C SER A 362 4.79 3.70 -5.12
N ARG A 363 4.89 4.09 -3.84
CA ARG A 363 5.98 4.91 -3.28
C ARG A 363 6.09 6.30 -3.93
N THR A 364 4.99 7.04 -3.93
CA THR A 364 5.01 8.44 -4.38
C THR A 364 5.75 9.35 -3.40
N SER A 365 6.19 10.52 -3.87
CA SER A 365 6.66 11.62 -3.01
C SER A 365 5.63 11.90 -1.92
N ILE A 366 6.07 12.13 -0.68
CA ILE A 366 5.17 12.52 0.41
C ILE A 366 4.70 13.95 0.18
N CYS A 367 5.60 14.91 -0.07
CA CYS A 367 5.29 16.31 -0.29
C CYS A 367 4.34 16.52 -1.48
N GLN A 368 4.63 15.97 -2.66
CA GLN A 368 3.74 16.11 -3.82
C GLN A 368 2.37 15.46 -3.58
N SER A 369 2.32 14.36 -2.82
CA SER A 369 1.06 13.71 -2.45
C SER A 369 0.22 14.58 -1.52
N LEU A 370 0.85 15.32 -0.61
CA LEU A 370 0.19 16.26 0.29
C LEU A 370 -0.30 17.50 -0.48
N GLU A 371 0.56 18.13 -1.28
CA GLU A 371 0.25 19.31 -2.11
C GLU A 371 -0.94 19.06 -3.05
N VAL A 372 -0.91 17.96 -3.82
CA VAL A 372 -1.97 17.64 -4.78
C VAL A 372 -3.27 17.23 -4.08
N SER A 373 -3.19 16.55 -2.93
CA SER A 373 -4.39 16.19 -2.15
C SER A 373 -5.04 17.41 -1.50
N ALA A 374 -4.26 18.43 -1.09
CA ALA A 374 -4.77 19.67 -0.50
C ALA A 374 -5.73 20.43 -1.42
N LEU A 375 -5.60 20.28 -2.75
CA LEU A 375 -6.51 20.87 -3.72
C LEU A 375 -7.96 20.42 -3.52
N ALA A 376 -8.19 19.18 -3.07
CA ALA A 376 -9.50 18.62 -2.73
C ALA A 376 -9.92 18.84 -1.27
N GLY A 377 -9.10 19.52 -0.46
CA GLY A 377 -9.39 19.86 0.93
C GLY A 377 -10.44 20.96 1.10
N HIS A 378 -10.88 21.15 2.35
CA HIS A 378 -11.88 22.13 2.75
C HIS A 378 -11.60 23.55 2.19
N PRO A 379 -12.62 24.30 1.72
CA PRO A 379 -12.42 25.64 1.15
C PRO A 379 -11.71 26.61 2.10
N LEU A 380 -11.95 26.49 3.41
CA LEU A 380 -11.27 27.30 4.45
C LEU A 380 -9.79 26.98 4.65
N ILE A 381 -9.18 26.12 3.84
CA ILE A 381 -7.74 25.90 3.80
C ILE A 381 -7.18 26.68 2.62
N ALA A 382 -6.21 27.56 2.87
CA ALA A 382 -5.49 28.27 1.81
C ALA A 382 -4.76 27.25 0.92
N LYS A 383 -5.14 27.21 -0.37
CA LYS A 383 -4.60 26.25 -1.34
C LYS A 383 -3.46 26.88 -2.13
N TYR A 384 -2.36 26.14 -2.22
CA TYR A 384 -1.22 26.48 -3.04
C TYR A 384 -1.20 25.55 -4.25
N LEU A 385 -1.09 26.10 -5.45
CA LEU A 385 -0.92 25.31 -6.66
C LEU A 385 0.47 24.66 -6.65
N PRO A 386 0.59 23.33 -6.86
CA PRO A 386 1.88 22.67 -7.03
C PRO A 386 2.72 23.38 -8.10
N ALA A 387 4.03 23.54 -7.86
CA ALA A 387 4.92 24.31 -8.74
C ALA A 387 5.08 23.75 -10.17
N ALA A 388 4.57 22.54 -10.44
CA ALA A 388 4.52 21.91 -11.76
C ALA A 388 3.27 22.29 -12.57
N MET A 389 2.28 22.97 -11.97
CA MET A 389 1.07 23.43 -12.63
C MET A 389 1.28 24.78 -13.32
N ASP A 390 0.56 25.00 -14.42
CA ASP A 390 0.53 26.27 -15.15
C ASP A 390 -0.81 27.01 -14.97
N ALA A 391 -1.05 28.07 -15.74
CA ALA A 391 -2.24 28.93 -15.61
C ALA A 391 -3.48 28.42 -16.37
N ARG A 392 -3.38 27.36 -17.19
CA ARG A 392 -4.52 26.80 -17.93
C ARG A 392 -5.52 26.14 -16.97
N PRO A 393 -6.81 26.10 -17.31
CA PRO A 393 -7.80 25.41 -16.50
C PRO A 393 -7.52 23.91 -16.35
N LEU A 394 -8.10 23.32 -15.31
CA LEU A 394 -8.23 21.88 -15.14
C LEU A 394 -9.49 21.38 -15.85
N LEU A 395 -9.41 20.19 -16.44
CA LEU A 395 -10.59 19.42 -16.80
C LEU A 395 -11.09 18.73 -15.53
N LEU A 396 -12.06 19.34 -14.87
CA LEU A 396 -12.69 18.78 -13.68
C LEU A 396 -13.76 17.77 -14.11
N VAL A 397 -13.65 16.53 -13.64
CA VAL A 397 -14.63 15.47 -13.91
C VAL A 397 -15.26 15.05 -12.58
N THR A 398 -16.59 15.15 -12.49
CA THR A 398 -17.32 14.66 -11.33
C THR A 398 -18.15 13.44 -11.73
N ALA A 399 -18.20 12.44 -10.85
CA ALA A 399 -19.20 11.37 -10.94
C ALA A 399 -20.51 11.81 -10.29
N GLU A 400 -21.64 11.21 -10.69
CA GLU A 400 -22.94 11.32 -10.01
C GLU A 400 -22.98 10.74 -8.57
N ALA A 401 -21.83 10.30 -8.04
CA ALA A 401 -21.68 9.87 -6.65
C ALA A 401 -21.80 11.06 -5.67
N MET A 402 -22.10 10.79 -4.40
CA MET A 402 -22.12 11.83 -3.37
C MET A 402 -20.72 12.39 -3.12
N LEU A 403 -20.42 13.52 -3.77
CA LEU A 403 -19.30 14.41 -3.44
C LEU A 403 -19.42 14.87 -1.98
N ASN A 404 -18.29 15.05 -1.28
CA ASN A 404 -18.28 15.71 0.02
C ASN A 404 -18.46 17.24 -0.11
N ILE A 405 -18.54 17.96 1.01
CA ILE A 405 -18.71 19.44 1.01
C ILE A 405 -17.59 20.16 0.21
N PRO A 406 -16.28 19.90 0.47
CA PRO A 406 -15.19 20.45 -0.34
C PRO A 406 -15.31 20.18 -1.86
N GLU A 407 -15.69 18.97 -2.23
CA GLU A 407 -15.78 18.53 -3.62
C GLU A 407 -16.97 19.16 -4.35
N ASN A 408 -18.12 19.29 -3.68
CA ASN A 408 -19.25 20.05 -4.20
C ASN A 408 -18.90 21.53 -4.39
N TYR A 409 -18.17 22.13 -3.45
CA TYR A 409 -17.74 23.52 -3.56
C TYR A 409 -16.86 23.74 -4.80
N LEU A 410 -15.88 22.86 -5.03
CA LEU A 410 -15.02 22.90 -6.23
C LEU A 410 -15.82 22.70 -7.53
N ALA A 411 -16.78 21.76 -7.54
CA ALA A 411 -17.65 21.54 -8.70
C ALA A 411 -18.52 22.76 -9.03
N GLN A 412 -18.96 23.52 -8.02
CA GLN A 412 -19.73 24.76 -8.19
C GLN A 412 -18.90 25.93 -8.74
N GLN A 413 -17.57 25.92 -8.60
CA GLN A 413 -16.70 26.91 -9.24
C GLN A 413 -16.41 26.58 -10.72
N GLY A 414 -16.75 25.37 -11.18
CA GLY A 414 -16.50 24.92 -12.55
C GLY A 414 -17.59 25.35 -13.54
N GLN A 415 -17.19 25.76 -14.74
CA GLN A 415 -18.11 25.95 -15.87
C GLN A 415 -18.43 24.59 -16.50
N LEU A 416 -19.69 24.15 -16.45
CA LEU A 416 -20.12 22.89 -17.07
C LEU A 416 -19.91 22.93 -18.59
N LEU A 417 -19.21 21.91 -19.11
CA LEU A 417 -18.93 21.68 -20.53
C LEU A 417 -19.90 20.67 -21.13
N GLY A 418 -20.23 19.61 -20.37
CA GLY A 418 -21.12 18.55 -20.83
C GLY A 418 -21.25 17.41 -19.82
N GLN A 419 -22.09 16.44 -20.15
CA GLN A 419 -22.31 15.22 -19.35
C GLN A 419 -22.20 13.99 -20.25
N LYS A 420 -21.55 12.92 -19.74
CA LYS A 420 -21.34 11.68 -20.47
C LYS A 420 -21.21 10.50 -19.51
N ASP A 421 -21.95 9.43 -19.76
CA ASP A 421 -21.89 8.13 -19.07
C ASP A 421 -21.96 8.17 -17.53
N GLY A 422 -22.73 9.10 -16.95
CA GLY A 422 -22.83 9.30 -15.49
C GLY A 422 -21.76 10.20 -14.87
N TYR A 423 -21.05 10.95 -15.71
CA TYR A 423 -20.02 11.92 -15.33
C TYR A 423 -20.32 13.30 -15.91
N SER A 424 -20.05 14.35 -15.13
CA SER A 424 -20.15 15.75 -15.56
C SER A 424 -18.75 16.35 -15.70
N TYR A 425 -18.54 17.08 -16.78
CA TYR A 425 -17.25 17.64 -17.17
C TYR A 425 -17.30 19.16 -17.07
N TYR A 426 -16.32 19.76 -16.41
CA TYR A 426 -16.26 21.21 -16.16
C TYR A 426 -14.87 21.76 -16.50
N ARG A 427 -14.86 23.00 -16.96
CA ARG A 427 -13.67 23.85 -17.01
C ARG A 427 -13.53 24.52 -15.65
N LEU A 428 -12.48 24.16 -14.91
CA LEU A 428 -12.15 24.74 -13.61
C LEU A 428 -10.90 25.62 -13.74
N ASP A 429 -11.08 26.95 -13.71
CA ASP A 429 -9.96 27.89 -13.65
C ASP A 429 -9.18 27.73 -12.35
N THR A 430 -7.84 27.85 -12.40
CA THR A 430 -6.98 27.72 -11.21
C THR A 430 -7.25 28.80 -10.15
N ALA A 431 -7.87 29.91 -10.54
CA ALA A 431 -8.39 30.93 -9.63
C ALA A 431 -9.40 30.37 -8.60
N ALA A 432 -10.12 29.28 -8.92
CA ALA A 432 -11.09 28.65 -8.03
C ALA A 432 -10.50 28.00 -6.76
N PHE A 433 -9.17 27.91 -6.66
CA PHE A 433 -8.47 27.45 -5.46
C PHE A 433 -8.12 28.60 -4.49
N HIS A 434 -8.33 29.86 -4.87
CA HIS A 434 -8.02 31.03 -4.06
C HIS A 434 -9.28 31.68 -3.46
N ASP A 435 -9.09 32.40 -2.35
CA ASP A 435 -10.07 33.25 -1.66
C ASP A 435 -11.47 32.66 -1.33
N THR A 436 -11.54 31.85 -0.27
CA THR A 436 -12.79 31.61 0.47
C THR A 436 -12.76 32.10 1.92
N GLN A 437 -11.61 32.61 2.40
CA GLN A 437 -11.40 32.98 3.80
C GLN A 437 -11.73 34.44 4.08
N ALA A 438 -11.56 35.35 3.11
CA ALA A 438 -11.78 36.79 3.29
C ALA A 438 -13.19 37.14 3.76
N ALA A 439 -14.23 36.46 3.24
CA ALA A 439 -15.61 36.64 3.68
C ALA A 439 -15.82 36.17 5.14
N LEU A 440 -15.24 35.04 5.53
CA LEU A 440 -15.33 34.52 6.90
C LEU A 440 -14.57 35.41 7.90
N LEU A 441 -13.44 35.99 7.50
CA LEU A 441 -12.67 36.93 8.31
C LEU A 441 -13.45 38.25 8.50
N ALA A 442 -14.11 38.75 7.45
CA ALA A 442 -15.01 39.90 7.54
C ALA A 442 -16.21 39.63 8.47
N ASP A 443 -16.85 38.47 8.34
CA ASP A 443 -17.93 38.02 9.24
C ASP A 443 -17.44 37.93 10.70
N PHE A 444 -16.24 37.39 10.94
CA PHE A 444 -15.64 37.35 12.28
C PHE A 444 -15.43 38.76 12.83
N HIS A 445 -14.80 39.66 12.08
CA HIS A 445 -14.56 41.04 12.55
C HIS A 445 -15.86 41.81 12.83
N ALA A 446 -16.92 41.59 12.04
CA ALA A 446 -18.23 42.18 12.28
C ALA A 446 -18.90 41.61 13.55
N LEU A 447 -18.62 40.35 13.90
CA LEU A 447 -19.27 39.66 15.01
C LEU A 447 -18.45 39.63 16.30
N ARG A 448 -17.13 39.80 16.26
CA ARG A 448 -16.18 39.61 17.39
C ARG A 448 -16.59 40.31 18.68
N ASP A 449 -17.12 41.53 18.56
CA ASP A 449 -17.49 42.37 19.71
C ASP A 449 -18.92 42.07 20.22
N SER A 450 -19.63 41.12 19.58
CA SER A 450 -21.01 40.70 19.87
C SER A 450 -21.17 39.20 20.21
N VAL A 451 -20.14 38.39 19.98
CA VAL A 451 -20.10 36.96 20.35
C VAL A 451 -19.70 36.77 21.80
N TYR A 452 -20.16 35.68 22.42
CA TYR A 452 -19.83 35.35 23.80
C TYR A 452 -18.34 35.01 23.89
N ARG A 453 -17.60 35.78 24.69
CA ARG A 453 -16.22 35.46 25.08
C ARG A 453 -16.28 34.39 26.16
N HIS A 454 -15.89 33.17 25.79
CA HIS A 454 -15.77 32.03 26.68
C HIS A 454 -14.34 31.95 27.26
N TRP A 455 -14.03 30.86 27.95
CA TRP A 455 -12.74 30.61 28.59
C TRP A 455 -11.54 30.71 27.61
N ASP A 456 -10.39 31.15 28.12
CA ASP A 456 -9.09 31.22 27.43
C ASP A 456 -9.10 31.78 25.98
N GLY A 457 -9.89 32.85 25.76
CA GLY A 457 -9.87 33.57 24.48
C GLY A 457 -10.64 32.90 23.33
N HIS A 458 -11.56 31.98 23.66
CA HIS A 458 -12.49 31.40 22.69
C HIS A 458 -13.74 32.29 22.55
N TYR A 459 -14.33 32.31 21.35
CA TYR A 459 -15.52 33.08 21.00
C TYR A 459 -16.54 32.19 20.29
N ALA A 460 -17.81 32.27 20.70
CA ALA A 460 -18.90 31.51 20.09
C ALA A 460 -20.20 32.33 20.00
N ARG A 461 -21.11 31.92 19.11
CA ARG A 461 -22.36 32.65 18.88
C ARG A 461 -23.41 32.43 19.97
N GLU A 462 -23.43 31.28 20.64
CA GLU A 462 -24.42 30.94 21.68
C GLU A 462 -23.77 30.48 23.01
N GLU A 463 -24.61 30.23 24.02
CA GLU A 463 -24.19 29.69 25.32
C GLU A 463 -23.94 28.18 25.21
N LEU A 464 -22.83 27.72 25.78
CA LEU A 464 -22.05 26.70 25.09
C LEU A 464 -22.18 25.32 25.74
N HIS A 465 -22.85 24.40 25.04
CA HIS A 465 -22.99 23.00 25.46
C HIS A 465 -21.69 22.20 25.20
N LEU A 466 -20.69 22.48 26.03
CA LEU A 466 -19.39 21.82 26.09
C LEU A 466 -18.48 22.02 24.87
N MET A 467 -17.34 22.68 25.11
CA MET A 467 -16.15 22.56 24.27
C MET A 467 -14.97 22.21 25.14
N ALA A 468 -14.15 21.32 24.62
CA ALA A 468 -12.81 21.12 25.11
C ALA A 468 -11.85 21.25 23.93
N HIS A 469 -10.86 22.10 24.13
CA HIS A 469 -9.80 22.33 23.17
C HIS A 469 -8.47 22.14 23.91
N LEU A 470 -7.65 21.19 23.46
CA LEU A 470 -6.31 21.01 24.02
C LEU A 470 -5.34 21.87 23.21
N LEU A 471 -5.00 23.04 23.76
CA LEU A 471 -3.94 23.92 23.27
C LEU A 471 -2.84 23.93 24.33
N ASP A 472 -1.97 22.92 24.30
CA ASP A 472 -1.08 22.67 25.41
C ASP A 472 0.09 23.66 25.46
N ARG A 473 0.05 24.56 26.46
CA ARG A 473 1.15 25.44 26.84
C ARG A 473 2.05 24.81 27.91
N ASP A 474 1.68 23.66 28.50
CA ASP A 474 2.29 23.09 29.70
C ASP A 474 3.00 21.73 29.47
N ILE A 475 3.08 21.24 28.22
CA ILE A 475 3.91 20.07 27.88
C ILE A 475 5.32 20.52 27.43
N ASP A 476 6.31 20.13 28.24
CA ASP A 476 7.71 20.57 28.17
C ASP A 476 8.38 20.17 26.85
N PHE A 477 8.63 21.17 25.99
CA PHE A 477 9.17 21.01 24.65
C PHE A 477 10.71 21.01 24.66
N GLN A 478 11.33 19.85 24.47
CA GLN A 478 12.75 19.80 24.11
C GLN A 478 12.94 19.99 22.60
N ALA A 479 13.81 20.94 22.25
CA ALA A 479 14.01 21.41 20.89
C ALA A 479 14.83 20.43 20.03
N GLU A 480 14.17 19.74 19.08
CA GLU A 480 14.88 19.01 18.01
C GLU A 480 14.13 18.98 16.65
N LEU A 481 13.24 19.95 16.42
CA LEU A 481 12.59 20.19 15.11
C LEU A 481 12.77 21.66 14.65
N SER A 482 14.01 22.04 14.34
CA SER A 482 14.33 23.38 13.84
C SER A 482 13.86 23.62 12.39
N ASP A 483 13.46 24.86 12.13
CA ASP A 483 13.36 25.53 10.82
C ASP A 483 12.31 25.09 9.77
N THR A 484 11.38 24.17 10.06
CA THR A 484 10.27 23.84 9.12
C THR A 484 8.90 23.52 9.72
N ALA A 485 8.76 23.44 11.04
CA ALA A 485 7.51 23.03 11.69
C ALA A 485 6.71 24.25 12.20
N ASP A 486 5.71 24.70 11.44
CA ASP A 486 4.77 25.71 11.95
C ASP A 486 3.33 25.48 11.46
N LEU A 487 2.37 25.70 12.37
CA LEU A 487 0.92 25.72 12.12
C LEU A 487 0.09 26.78 12.92
N THR A 488 0.48 27.41 14.04
CA THR A 488 1.82 27.76 14.57
C THR A 488 2.16 27.21 15.97
N SER A 489 3.47 27.13 16.22
CA SER A 489 4.22 27.15 17.48
C SER A 489 3.93 26.17 18.64
N TYR A 490 2.86 25.38 18.63
CA TYR A 490 2.57 24.40 19.70
C TYR A 490 2.03 23.08 19.14
N GLY A 491 2.19 21.96 19.86
CA GLY A 491 1.64 20.65 19.50
C GLY A 491 2.33 19.48 20.21
N LEU A 492 1.59 18.47 20.66
CA LEU A 492 2.13 17.34 21.42
C LEU A 492 3.07 16.48 20.57
N TYR A 493 4.39 16.65 20.75
CA TYR A 493 5.41 15.72 20.24
C TYR A 493 5.68 14.59 21.23
N ARG A 494 5.77 13.34 20.74
CA ARG A 494 6.15 12.19 21.58
C ARG A 494 6.76 11.03 20.77
N GLU A 495 7.75 10.37 21.38
CA GLU A 495 8.25 9.06 20.94
C GLU A 495 7.71 7.94 21.84
N GLY A 496 6.83 7.09 21.30
CA GLY A 496 6.37 5.84 21.93
C GLY A 496 5.42 5.96 23.14
N GLY A 497 4.73 4.86 23.44
CA GLY A 497 3.78 4.73 24.55
C GLY A 497 2.37 5.28 24.30
N ILE A 498 1.46 4.94 25.20
CA ILE A 498 0.03 5.34 25.18
C ILE A 498 -0.16 6.59 26.05
N GLU A 499 -1.06 7.48 25.64
CA GLU A 499 -1.39 8.70 26.38
C GLU A 499 -2.89 9.00 26.33
N GLN A 500 -3.49 9.34 27.47
CA GLN A 500 -4.82 9.93 27.51
C GLN A 500 -4.66 11.42 27.26
N LEU A 501 -5.07 11.90 26.09
CA LEU A 501 -4.94 13.31 25.68
C LEU A 501 -5.92 14.19 26.46
N ILE A 502 -7.16 13.74 26.58
CA ILE A 502 -8.20 14.44 27.33
C ILE A 502 -9.32 13.47 27.72
N GLU A 503 -9.97 13.73 28.85
CA GLU A 503 -11.25 13.14 29.21
C GLU A 503 -12.21 14.26 29.64
N ILE A 504 -13.33 14.37 28.93
CA ILE A 504 -14.33 15.41 29.15
C ILE A 504 -15.57 14.80 29.81
N THR A 505 -16.05 15.42 30.88
CA THR A 505 -17.29 15.04 31.54
C THR A 505 -18.48 15.65 30.78
N ILE A 506 -19.44 14.82 30.41
CA ILE A 506 -20.68 15.23 29.74
C ILE A 506 -21.76 15.44 30.81
N PRO A 507 -22.36 16.64 30.94
CA PRO A 507 -23.49 16.84 31.84
C PRO A 507 -24.70 15.99 31.40
N PRO A 508 -25.70 15.77 32.27
CA PRO A 508 -26.95 15.14 31.86
C PRO A 508 -27.57 15.87 30.66
N LEU A 509 -27.90 15.13 29.60
CA LEU A 509 -28.48 15.67 28.37
C LEU A 509 -29.96 15.27 28.26
N ASP A 510 -30.82 16.20 27.84
CA ASP A 510 -32.24 15.92 27.57
C ASP A 510 -32.48 15.22 26.22
N SER A 511 -31.54 15.34 25.28
CA SER A 511 -31.60 14.77 23.93
C SER A 511 -30.19 14.48 23.39
N SER A 512 -30.09 13.69 22.31
CA SER A 512 -28.80 13.48 21.64
C SER A 512 -28.42 14.68 20.77
N PHE A 513 -27.12 14.89 20.61
CA PHE A 513 -26.55 15.89 19.70
C PHE A 513 -25.36 15.31 18.95
N TRP A 514 -24.92 15.98 17.88
CA TRP A 514 -23.75 15.56 17.09
C TRP A 514 -22.52 16.37 17.51
N MET A 515 -21.44 15.67 17.85
CA MET A 515 -20.16 16.27 18.20
C MET A 515 -19.11 15.95 17.14
N GLU A 516 -18.34 16.96 16.74
CA GLU A 516 -17.10 16.81 15.99
C GLU A 516 -15.94 16.54 16.95
N VAL A 517 -15.13 15.53 16.65
CA VAL A 517 -13.77 15.39 17.19
C VAL A 517 -12.81 15.60 16.04
N SER A 518 -11.89 16.56 16.15
CA SER A 518 -10.91 16.84 15.10
C SER A 518 -9.54 17.19 15.69
N PHE A 519 -8.48 16.92 14.93
CA PHE A 519 -7.10 17.27 15.27
C PHE A 519 -6.23 17.32 14.01
N TRP A 520 -5.08 17.99 14.07
CA TRP A 520 -4.06 17.97 13.02
C TRP A 520 -2.92 17.05 13.41
N SER A 521 -2.44 16.22 12.49
CA SER A 521 -1.28 15.36 12.70
C SER A 521 -0.17 15.66 11.69
N TYR A 522 1.08 15.74 12.15
CA TYR A 522 2.22 15.96 11.28
C TYR A 522 2.66 14.70 10.53
N THR A 523 3.15 14.88 9.30
CA THR A 523 3.60 13.80 8.43
C THR A 523 5.11 13.59 8.54
N PHE A 524 5.56 12.56 9.27
CA PHE A 524 6.99 12.16 9.34
C PHE A 524 7.39 11.20 8.21
N ASN A 525 8.57 11.36 7.58
CA ASN A 525 9.05 10.45 6.53
C ASN A 525 9.35 9.02 7.03
N ALA A 526 9.83 8.89 8.27
CA ALA A 526 10.33 7.63 8.81
C ALA A 526 9.23 6.60 9.19
N THR A 527 7.98 7.06 9.38
CA THR A 527 6.86 6.22 9.83
C THR A 527 5.88 5.91 8.69
N THR A 528 5.22 4.76 8.71
CA THR A 528 4.24 4.36 7.68
C THR A 528 2.85 4.99 7.86
N ALA A 529 2.45 5.22 9.11
CA ALA A 529 1.11 5.67 9.46
C ALA A 529 1.11 7.09 10.03
N TYR A 530 -0.09 7.60 10.26
CA TYR A 530 -0.35 8.66 11.23
C TYR A 530 -0.57 8.03 12.62
N PRO A 531 -0.32 8.76 13.72
CA PRO A 531 -0.69 8.32 15.06
C PRO A 531 -2.17 7.89 15.12
N PRO A 532 -2.51 6.72 15.68
CA PRO A 532 -3.90 6.32 15.86
C PRO A 532 -4.47 7.03 17.10
N VAL A 533 -5.58 7.76 16.92
CA VAL A 533 -6.32 8.36 18.02
C VAL A 533 -7.59 7.55 18.26
N LYS A 534 -7.77 7.07 19.48
CA LYS A 534 -8.95 6.32 19.92
C LYS A 534 -9.88 7.22 20.72
N ILE A 535 -11.17 7.13 20.43
CA ILE A 535 -12.23 7.85 21.13
C ILE A 535 -13.10 6.81 21.85
N GLU A 536 -13.12 6.86 23.18
CA GLU A 536 -13.96 6.02 24.03
C GLU A 536 -15.12 6.85 24.61
N TRP A 537 -16.31 6.26 24.62
CA TRP A 537 -17.53 6.89 25.16
C TRP A 537 -17.98 6.12 26.40
N LEU A 538 -18.11 6.82 27.52
CA LEU A 538 -18.29 6.23 28.85
C LEU A 538 -19.66 6.58 29.45
N LYS A 539 -20.21 5.64 30.21
CA LYS A 539 -21.37 5.84 31.09
C LYS A 539 -20.94 6.30 32.49
N ALA A 540 -21.92 6.61 33.35
CA ALA A 540 -21.71 7.09 34.74
C ALA A 540 -20.88 6.13 35.62
N ASP A 541 -20.88 4.84 35.31
CA ASP A 541 -20.14 3.78 36.01
C ASP A 541 -18.72 3.55 35.45
N GLY A 542 -18.29 4.36 34.48
CA GLY A 542 -17.02 4.21 33.77
C GLY A 542 -17.01 3.16 32.66
N THR A 543 -18.15 2.50 32.38
CA THR A 543 -18.22 1.48 31.33
C THR A 543 -18.14 2.12 29.95
N VAL A 544 -17.17 1.71 29.14
CA VAL A 544 -17.03 2.12 27.73
C VAL A 544 -18.09 1.41 26.89
N PHE A 545 -19.03 2.16 26.31
CA PHE A 545 -20.13 1.62 25.50
C PHE A 545 -19.94 1.78 23.98
N LYS A 546 -19.05 2.68 23.56
CA LYS A 546 -18.67 2.89 22.15
C LYS A 546 -17.18 3.19 22.06
N ARG A 547 -16.53 2.70 21.00
CA ARG A 547 -15.12 2.93 20.66
C ARG A 547 -15.01 3.23 19.18
N GLU A 548 -14.28 4.28 18.85
CA GLU A 548 -14.03 4.72 17.48
C GLU A 548 -12.53 5.00 17.32
N ASP A 549 -11.96 4.68 16.16
CA ASP A 549 -10.59 5.07 15.80
C ASP A 549 -10.65 6.19 14.75
N LEU A 550 -9.92 7.28 14.99
CA LEU A 550 -9.84 8.46 14.12
C LEU A 550 -8.42 8.61 13.56
N SER A 551 -8.32 8.85 12.25
CA SER A 551 -7.03 8.94 11.54
C SER A 551 -7.10 9.90 10.35
N SER A 552 -6.03 10.67 10.17
CA SER A 552 -5.85 11.65 9.08
C SER A 552 -5.63 11.01 7.71
N LYS A 553 -5.47 9.68 7.65
CA LYS A 553 -5.06 8.92 6.45
C LYS A 553 -5.99 9.10 5.23
N ALA A 554 -7.28 9.33 5.44
CA ALA A 554 -8.28 9.49 4.38
C ALA A 554 -8.69 10.95 4.14
N SER A 555 -7.95 11.91 4.69
CA SER A 555 -8.27 13.33 4.63
C SER A 555 -7.53 14.07 3.50
N ALA A 556 -8.23 15.01 2.87
CA ALA A 556 -7.67 15.99 1.94
C ALA A 556 -7.40 17.36 2.62
N ASP A 557 -7.76 17.51 3.89
CA ASP A 557 -7.56 18.74 4.66
C ASP A 557 -6.10 18.84 5.12
N ILE A 558 -5.27 19.52 4.33
CA ILE A 558 -3.82 19.45 4.40
C ILE A 558 -3.21 20.85 4.34
N ILE A 559 -2.29 21.15 5.27
CA ILE A 559 -1.52 22.40 5.33
C ILE A 559 -0.04 22.04 5.44
N GLY A 560 0.70 22.20 4.35
CA GLY A 560 2.09 21.78 4.25
C GLY A 560 2.25 20.29 4.59
N ARG A 561 2.81 19.99 5.76
CA ARG A 561 3.01 18.61 6.25
C ARG A 561 1.98 18.15 7.30
N TRP A 562 1.04 19.02 7.67
CA TRP A 562 -0.04 18.72 8.61
C TRP A 562 -1.28 18.24 7.88
N VAL A 563 -1.94 17.20 8.41
CA VAL A 563 -3.18 16.65 7.88
C VAL A 563 -4.23 16.57 8.98
N ARG A 564 -5.40 17.15 8.75
CA ARG A 564 -6.52 17.17 9.70
C ARG A 564 -7.28 15.86 9.66
N ALA A 565 -7.50 15.23 10.80
CA ALA A 565 -8.52 14.21 11.00
C ALA A 565 -9.78 14.87 11.58
N SER A 566 -10.95 14.42 11.14
CA SER A 566 -12.23 14.81 11.75
C SER A 566 -13.24 13.68 11.68
N GLY A 567 -13.92 13.40 12.79
CA GLY A 567 -15.04 12.47 12.87
C GLY A 567 -16.24 13.12 13.53
N TYR A 568 -17.44 12.78 13.05
CA TYR A 568 -18.72 13.27 13.57
C TYR A 568 -19.47 12.13 14.24
N TYR A 569 -19.87 12.34 15.49
CA TYR A 569 -20.40 11.27 16.34
C TYR A 569 -21.62 11.76 17.13
N GLU A 570 -22.68 10.95 17.13
CA GLU A 570 -23.83 11.19 18.02
C GLU A 570 -23.46 10.91 19.49
N VAL A 571 -23.71 11.91 20.34
CA VAL A 571 -23.62 11.87 21.79
C VAL A 571 -25.00 11.56 22.36
N ILE A 572 -25.19 10.39 22.97
CA ILE A 572 -26.48 9.96 23.52
C ILE A 572 -26.68 10.42 24.97
N PRO A 573 -27.93 10.57 25.47
CA PRO A 573 -28.22 10.98 26.85
C PRO A 573 -27.59 10.14 27.97
N ASP A 574 -27.22 8.89 27.69
CA ASP A 574 -26.51 7.98 28.60
C ASP A 574 -25.00 8.29 28.75
N CYS A 575 -24.43 9.10 27.85
CA CYS A 575 -23.00 9.43 27.88
C CYS A 575 -22.69 10.40 29.03
N ARG A 576 -21.62 10.10 29.78
CA ARG A 576 -21.16 10.90 30.93
C ARG A 576 -19.69 11.27 30.86
N ALA A 577 -18.88 10.58 30.06
CA ALA A 577 -17.56 11.06 29.69
C ALA A 577 -17.18 10.63 28.27
N ILE A 578 -16.30 11.41 27.64
CA ILE A 578 -15.65 11.06 26.37
C ILE A 578 -14.15 11.16 26.61
N ARG A 579 -13.42 10.07 26.35
CA ARG A 579 -11.98 9.99 26.49
C ARG A 579 -11.34 9.90 25.11
N VAL A 580 -10.33 10.74 24.87
CA VAL A 580 -9.49 10.69 23.68
C VAL A 580 -8.11 10.19 24.09
N THR A 581 -7.68 9.09 23.51
CA THR A 581 -6.43 8.40 23.84
C THR A 581 -5.58 8.25 22.59
N LEU A 582 -4.37 8.78 22.64
CA LEU A 582 -3.31 8.52 21.67
C LEU A 582 -2.76 7.11 21.90
N LEU A 583 -2.80 6.28 20.87
CA LEU A 583 -2.20 4.95 20.91
C LEU A 583 -0.71 5.00 20.59
N GLU A 584 0.01 3.98 21.04
CA GLU A 584 1.45 3.83 20.84
C GLU A 584 1.85 3.90 19.36
N HIS A 585 2.75 4.84 19.05
CA HIS A 585 3.27 5.09 17.72
C HIS A 585 4.74 5.56 17.82
N PRO A 586 5.64 5.22 16.87
CA PRO A 586 7.07 5.51 17.01
C PRO A 586 7.41 7.00 17.10
N GLN A 587 6.70 7.83 16.32
CA GLN A 587 6.84 9.30 16.34
C GLN A 587 5.47 9.92 16.16
N THR A 588 5.04 10.74 17.11
CA THR A 588 3.76 11.44 17.10
C THR A 588 4.00 12.93 17.19
N LEU A 589 3.24 13.70 16.40
CA LEU A 589 3.06 15.14 16.59
C LEU A 589 1.63 15.49 16.21
N ILE A 590 0.84 15.92 17.20
CA ILE A 590 -0.58 16.28 17.06
C ILE A 590 -0.80 17.70 17.58
N ASN A 591 -1.69 18.47 16.94
CA ASN A 591 -2.03 19.84 17.34
C ASN A 591 -3.54 20.10 17.16
N ASN A 592 -4.07 21.13 17.85
CA ASN A 592 -5.45 21.61 17.75
C ASN A 592 -6.49 20.49 17.90
N LEU A 593 -6.42 19.72 19.00
CA LEU A 593 -7.46 18.74 19.33
C LEU A 593 -8.71 19.50 19.80
N LEU A 594 -9.76 19.48 18.97
CA LEU A 594 -11.02 20.16 19.18
C LEU A 594 -12.17 19.15 19.31
N LEU A 595 -12.91 19.25 20.42
CA LEU A 595 -14.19 18.59 20.64
C LEU A 595 -15.28 19.66 20.68
N ARG A 596 -16.21 19.61 19.71
CA ARG A 596 -17.17 20.69 19.40
C ARG A 596 -18.56 20.14 19.11
N ASP A 597 -19.61 20.71 19.72
CA ASP A 597 -20.98 20.51 19.24
C ASP A 597 -21.13 21.06 17.81
N THR A 598 -21.56 20.23 16.87
CA THR A 598 -21.67 20.58 15.45
C THR A 598 -22.62 21.74 15.16
N ARG A 599 -23.55 22.04 16.08
CA ARG A 599 -24.45 23.19 16.02
C ARG A 599 -23.73 24.52 16.22
N GLU A 600 -22.66 24.51 17.00
CA GLU A 600 -21.93 25.71 17.42
C GLU A 600 -20.74 26.04 16.52
N HIS A 601 -20.57 27.31 16.18
CA HIS A 601 -19.38 27.81 15.50
C HIS A 601 -18.40 28.47 16.49
N VAL A 602 -17.13 28.10 16.38
CA VAL A 602 -16.08 28.44 17.36
C VAL A 602 -14.97 29.19 16.68
N PHE A 603 -14.59 30.33 17.25
CA PHE A 603 -13.38 31.06 16.90
C PHE A 603 -12.41 31.11 18.08
N TYR A 604 -11.11 30.99 17.85
CA TYR A 604 -10.09 31.04 18.91
C TYR A 604 -8.69 31.43 18.40
N GLY A 605 -7.75 31.70 19.31
CA GLY A 605 -6.34 31.96 18.97
C GLY A 605 -5.98 33.40 18.52
N ALA A 606 -6.94 34.34 18.54
CA ALA A 606 -6.80 35.68 17.98
C ALA A 606 -5.67 36.58 18.54
N GLU A 607 -4.97 36.17 19.60
CA GLU A 607 -3.87 36.93 20.23
C GLU A 607 -2.48 36.65 19.58
N ASN A 608 -2.34 35.63 18.72
CA ASN A 608 -1.07 35.18 18.13
C ASN A 608 -1.10 35.12 16.58
N ASP A 609 -1.53 36.18 15.90
CA ASP A 609 -1.60 36.38 14.42
C ASP A 609 -2.43 35.36 13.59
N VAL A 610 -2.83 34.21 14.15
CA VAL A 610 -3.62 33.16 13.47
C VAL A 610 -4.98 32.99 14.16
N LEU A 611 -6.05 33.33 13.46
CA LEU A 611 -7.42 33.05 13.92
C LEU A 611 -7.78 31.61 13.54
N TRP A 612 -8.37 30.85 14.46
CA TRP A 612 -8.91 29.51 14.17
C TRP A 612 -10.43 29.56 14.08
N PHE A 613 -11.02 28.83 13.14
CA PHE A 613 -12.46 28.62 13.01
C PHE A 613 -12.77 27.12 12.90
N ASN A 614 -13.47 26.54 13.88
CA ASN A 614 -13.80 25.10 13.93
C ASN A 614 -12.61 24.17 13.67
N GLY A 615 -11.41 24.55 14.08
CA GLY A 615 -10.17 23.78 13.85
C GLY A 615 -9.52 23.98 12.48
N TYR A 616 -9.93 24.98 11.68
CA TYR A 616 -9.21 25.44 10.49
C TYR A 616 -8.51 26.78 10.79
N PRO A 617 -7.24 26.97 10.40
CA PRO A 617 -6.56 28.25 10.54
C PRO A 617 -6.99 29.22 9.43
N ILE A 618 -7.27 30.45 9.82
CA ILE A 618 -7.64 31.59 8.99
C ILE A 618 -6.51 32.64 9.15
N PRO A 619 -5.67 32.83 8.11
CA PRO A 619 -4.69 33.92 8.09
C PRO A 619 -5.37 35.28 8.26
N GLN A 620 -4.75 36.18 9.03
CA GLN A 620 -5.24 37.55 9.24
C GLN A 620 -4.59 38.59 8.30
N HIS A 621 -3.88 38.14 7.26
CA HIS A 621 -3.04 38.95 6.37
C HIS A 621 -3.28 38.61 4.90
#